data_AF-B4VUU2-F1
#
_entry.id   AF-B4VUU2-F1
#
_cell.length_a   1.000
_cell.length_b   1.000
_cell.length_c   1.000
_cell.angle_alpha   90.00
_cell.angle_beta   90.00
_cell.angle_gamma   90.00
#
_symmetry.space_group_name_H-M   'P 1'
#
loop_
_entity.id
_entity.type
_entity.pdbx_description
1 polymer ?
#
loop_
_entity_poly.entity_id
_entity_poly.type
_entity_poly.pdbx_seq_one_letter_code
_entity_poly.pdbx_strand_id
1 'polypeptide(L)' 'MTQEEFARELGTTTRTIGRHERGEHKLRLTLGQIKRLKELLEQAGMSIDDLPDDID' A
#
# COMPACT_ATOMS: atom_id res chain seq x y z
N MET A 1 11.50 -2.31 -3.67
CA MET A 1 10.28 -2.24 -4.51
C MET A 1 10.07 -0.79 -4.90
N THR A 2 9.85 -0.54 -6.19
CA THR A 2 9.46 0.77 -6.75
C THR A 2 7.95 1.01 -6.61
N GLN A 3 7.49 2.25 -6.79
CA GLN A 3 6.04 2.57 -6.77
C GLN A 3 5.26 1.84 -7.87
N GLU A 4 5.88 1.60 -9.02
CA GLU A 4 5.27 0.87 -10.13
C GLU A 4 5.07 -0.60 -9.81
N GLU A 5 6.10 -1.25 -9.26
CA GLU A 5 6.01 -2.63 -8.79
C GLU A 5 4.97 -2.74 -7.67
N PHE A 6 4.98 -1.82 -6.70
CA PHE A 6 4.01 -1.82 -5.61
C PHE A 6 2.57 -1.68 -6.11
N ALA A 7 2.33 -0.71 -7.00
CA ALA A 7 1.02 -0.51 -7.58
C ALA A 7 0.54 -1.76 -8.34
N ARG A 8 1.43 -2.38 -9.11
CA ARG A 8 1.12 -3.62 -9.84
C ARG A 8 0.78 -4.77 -8.89
N GLU A 9 1.60 -4.99 -7.87
CA GLU A 9 1.42 -6.07 -6.91
C GLU A 9 0.17 -5.88 -6.04
N LEU A 10 -0.20 -4.64 -5.73
CA LEU A 10 -1.43 -4.30 -5.00
C LEU A 10 -2.67 -4.25 -5.90
N GLY A 11 -2.52 -4.45 -7.22
CA GLY A 11 -3.63 -4.38 -8.18
C GLY A 11 -4.26 -2.99 -8.27
N THR A 12 -3.45 -1.93 -8.23
CA THR A 12 -3.86 -0.52 -8.37
C THR A 12 -2.98 0.19 -9.41
N THR A 13 -3.12 1.51 -9.52
CA THR A 13 -2.30 2.32 -10.45
C THR A 13 -1.25 3.12 -9.69
N THR A 14 -0.10 3.35 -10.32
CA THR A 14 0.94 4.26 -9.83
C THR A 14 0.39 5.65 -9.52
N ARG A 15 -0.54 6.13 -10.34
CA ARG A 15 -1.26 7.39 -10.10
C ARG A 15 -2.03 7.39 -8.78
N THR A 16 -2.69 6.29 -8.43
CA THR A 16 -3.42 6.14 -7.16
C THR A 16 -2.46 6.18 -5.98
N ILE A 17 -1.34 5.46 -6.07
CA ILE A 17 -0.28 5.46 -5.04
C ILE A 17 0.29 6.87 -4.87
N GLY A 18 0.71 7.50 -5.97
CA GLY A 18 1.30 8.84 -5.92
C GLY A 18 0.35 9.92 -5.37
N ARG A 19 -0.96 9.81 -5.64
CA ARG A 19 -1.96 10.72 -5.02
C ARG A 19 -2.07 10.51 -3.51
N HIS A 20 -1.96 9.26 -3.07
CA HIS A 20 -2.00 8.93 -1.66
C HIS A 20 -0.77 9.45 -0.91
N GLU A 21 0.43 9.21 -1.45
CA GLU A 21 1.69 9.68 -0.84
C GLU A 21 1.79 11.21 -0.80
N ARG A 22 1.14 11.93 -1.72
CA ARG A 22 1.06 13.40 -1.68
C ARG A 22 -0.05 13.94 -0.77
N GLY A 23 -0.76 13.07 -0.04
CA GLY A 23 -1.88 13.46 0.82
C GLY A 23 -3.14 13.90 0.08
N GLU A 24 -3.18 13.81 -1.26
CA GLU A 24 -4.33 14.26 -2.06
C GLU A 24 -5.55 13.36 -1.88
N HIS A 25 -5.36 12.07 -1.57
CA HIS A 25 -6.45 11.11 -1.46
C HIS A 25 -6.12 9.94 -0.53
N LYS A 26 -7.05 9.55 0.35
CA LYS A 26 -6.89 8.34 1.18
C LYS A 26 -6.98 7.08 0.32
N LEU A 27 -6.03 6.16 0.45
CA LEU A 27 -6.06 4.90 -0.28
C LEU A 27 -7.28 4.09 0.18
N ARG A 28 -8.18 3.75 -0.76
CA ARG A 28 -9.30 2.84 -0.49
C ARG A 28 -8.97 1.49 -1.08
N LEU A 29 -8.71 0.52 -0.23
CA LEU A 29 -8.38 -0.84 -0.61
C LEU A 29 -9.60 -1.74 -0.44
N THR A 30 -9.79 -2.65 -1.39
CA THR A 30 -10.71 -3.78 -1.23
C THR A 30 -10.11 -4.79 -0.24
N LEU A 31 -10.92 -5.68 0.33
CA LEU A 31 -10.43 -6.74 1.23
C LEU A 31 -9.36 -7.62 0.58
N GLY A 32 -9.47 -7.90 -0.73
CA GLY A 32 -8.44 -8.63 -1.47
C GLY A 32 -7.11 -7.89 -1.53
N GLN A 33 -7.16 -6.58 -1.76
CA GLN A 33 -5.96 -5.74 -1.76
C GLN A 33 -5.36 -5.58 -0.36
N ILE A 34 -6.18 -5.56 0.69
CA ILE A 34 -5.69 -5.56 2.09
C ILE A 34 -4.93 -6.86 2.39
N LYS A 35 -5.48 -8.03 2.00
CA LYS A 35 -4.77 -9.31 2.15
C LYS A 35 -3.45 -9.31 1.38
N ARG A 36 -3.46 -8.79 0.15
CA ARG A 36 -2.24 -8.68 -0.66
C ARG A 36 -1.21 -7.75 -0.05
N LEU A 37 -1.64 -6.61 0.49
CA LEU A 37 -0.76 -5.71 1.25
C LEU A 37 -0.13 -6.42 2.45
N LYS A 38 -0.91 -7.17 3.22
CA LYS A 38 -0.40 -7.97 4.33
C LYS A 38 0.68 -8.96 3.88
N GLU A 39 0.45 -9.70 2.80
CA GLU A 39 1.45 -10.63 2.25
C GLU A 39 2.75 -9.91 1.84
N LEU A 40 2.64 -8.71 1.26
CA LEU A 40 3.80 -7.91 0.88
C LEU A 40 4.59 -7.42 2.10
N LEU A 41 3.92 -7.05 3.19
CA LEU A 41 4.57 -6.69 4.45
C LEU A 41 5.29 -7.89 5.06
N GLU A 42 4.65 -9.05 5.10
CA GLU A 42 5.25 -10.29 5.61
C GLU A 42 6.50 -10.69 4.80
N GLN A 43 6.47 -10.52 3.47
CA GLN A 43 7.64 -10.72 2.60
C GLN A 43 8.78 -9.74 2.86
N ALA A 44 8.44 -8.52 3.30
CA ALA A 44 9.39 -7.52 3.75
C ALA A 44 9.86 -7.72 5.20
N GLY A 45 9.36 -8.74 5.90
CA GLY A 45 9.67 -9.01 7.31
C GLY A 45 8.96 -8.07 8.28
N MET A 46 7.83 -7.48 7.88
CA MET A 46 7.03 -6.54 8.69
C MET A 46 5.65 -7.12 8.98
N SER A 47 5.09 -6.78 10.14
CA SER A 47 3.66 -6.92 10.45
C SER A 47 2.88 -5.69 9.98
N ILE A 48 1.56 -5.83 9.86
CA ILE A 48 0.67 -4.68 9.69
C ILE A 48 0.68 -3.77 10.92
N ASP A 49 0.95 -4.33 12.11
CA ASP A 49 1.06 -3.57 13.37
C ASP A 49 2.33 -2.71 13.44
N ASP A 50 3.30 -2.94 12.54
CA ASP A 50 4.50 -2.11 12.42
C ASP A 50 4.28 -0.88 11.54
N LEU A 51 3.11 -0.79 10.89
CA LEU A 51 2.74 0.39 10.11
C LEU A 51 2.32 1.53 11.04
N PRO A 52 2.65 2.78 10.69
CA PRO A 52 2.15 3.93 11.44
C PRO A 52 0.63 4.03 11.30
N ASP A 53 -0.05 4.32 12.41
CA ASP A 53 -1.52 4.53 12.44
C ASP A 53 -1.94 5.79 11.66
N ASP A 54 -1.04 6.79 11.58
CA ASP A 54 -1.22 8.02 10.83
C ASP A 54 0.04 8.35 10.03
N ILE A 55 -0.16 8.82 8.79
CA ILE A 55 0.89 9.40 7.95
C ILE A 55 0.65 10.92 7.99
N ASP A 56 1.39 11.63 8.83
CA ASP A 56 1.45 13.11 8.86
C ASP A 56 2.01 13.68 7.53
#